data_AF-A0A3R8VPX3-F1
#
_entry.id   AF-A0A3R8VPX3-F1
#
_cell.length_a   1.000
_cell.length_b   1.000
_cell.length_c   1.000
_cell.angle_alpha   90.00
_cell.angle_beta   90.00
_cell.angle_gamma   90.00
#
_symmetry.space_group_name_H-M   'P 1'
#
loop_
_entity.id
_entity.type
_entity.pdbx_description
1 polymer ?
#
loop_
_entity_poly.entity_id
_entity_poly.type
_entity_poly.pdbx_seq_one_letter_code
_entity_poly.pdbx_strand_id
1 'polypeptide(L)'
;MKSISKILMFCLAISFIACSDDDSVADVNNNDNPTDAPKSNLTIKATTTFNPTSGRALAAANLDVDQFLINIRKIEFEYAEGSQPSSGSQDDSNDDDNDSNDDNDDISLTFDQLPVEIQDYILENHPNDPFCKAKEEDSSSDDPYKYEVELASGLELYFKADFTLYAQEQDDSPCNSGDGDNDGNSNDDSTSFGDDDEFELAGPFEINLLDDETTTIVNIEIPIGEYEEVEFKMDRSLNPNSVLFQKSIMITGTLNGMPMTFYHTFDEDFEVDYEDAGQNLIIDDTNNNEVTFNFDLNAVVSAVNFDAASDGNGDGTIEISPVDTDGNNALANQIKNAIVQFAELVD
;
A
#
# COMPACT_ATOMS: atom_id res chain seq x y z
N MET A 1 50.30 -41.33 -61.88
CA MET A 1 51.12 -40.29 -62.54
C MET A 1 50.73 -38.94 -61.93
N LYS A 2 51.73 -38.24 -61.37
CA LYS A 2 51.93 -36.78 -61.25
C LYS A 2 50.69 -35.86 -61.13
N SER A 3 50.41 -35.30 -59.94
CA SER A 3 50.91 -34.01 -59.39
C SER A 3 50.12 -32.79 -59.90
N ILE A 4 49.55 -31.95 -59.03
CA ILE A 4 49.90 -30.51 -58.73
C ILE A 4 48.57 -29.85 -58.32
N SER A 5 48.43 -28.79 -57.51
CA SER A 5 49.15 -28.12 -56.42
C SER A 5 48.20 -27.01 -55.93
N LYS A 6 48.28 -26.73 -54.63
CA LYS A 6 47.74 -25.61 -53.81
C LYS A 6 47.42 -24.27 -54.51
N ILE A 7 46.40 -23.56 -53.98
CA ILE A 7 46.30 -22.09 -53.70
C ILE A 7 45.04 -21.94 -52.81
N LEU A 8 45.14 -21.78 -51.47
CA LEU A 8 45.22 -20.53 -50.68
C LEU A 8 44.22 -19.44 -51.12
N MET A 9 43.09 -19.29 -50.41
CA MET A 9 42.27 -18.07 -50.50
C MET A 9 41.59 -17.76 -49.15
N PHE A 10 42.21 -16.81 -48.44
CA PHE A 10 41.67 -15.74 -47.61
C PHE A 10 40.21 -15.85 -47.15
N CYS A 11 39.99 -16.09 -45.84
CA CYS A 11 38.74 -15.72 -45.16
C CYS A 11 38.77 -14.20 -44.91
N LEU A 12 37.99 -13.46 -45.69
CA LEU A 12 37.66 -12.06 -45.42
C LEU A 12 36.34 -12.03 -44.66
N ALA A 13 36.37 -11.54 -43.42
CA ALA A 13 35.19 -11.27 -42.62
C ALA A 13 34.33 -10.21 -43.34
N ILE A 14 33.05 -10.52 -43.54
CA ILE A 14 32.08 -9.57 -44.07
C ILE A 14 31.47 -8.86 -42.86
N SER A 15 32.00 -7.68 -42.57
CA SER A 15 31.31 -6.63 -41.83
C SER A 15 30.32 -5.97 -42.81
N PHE A 16 29.03 -6.09 -42.56
CA PHE A 16 28.06 -5.22 -43.22
C PHE A 16 27.94 -3.93 -42.40
N ILE A 17 28.54 -2.86 -42.91
CA ILE A 17 28.08 -1.49 -42.67
C ILE A 17 27.05 -1.21 -43.77
N ALA A 18 25.84 -0.88 -43.36
CA ALA A 18 24.88 -0.18 -44.19
C ALA A 18 24.37 1.02 -43.38
N CYS A 19 25.11 2.14 -43.45
CA CYS A 19 24.50 3.45 -43.37
C CYS A 19 23.82 3.69 -44.73
N SER A 20 22.50 3.82 -44.71
CA SER A 20 21.77 4.54 -45.74
C SER A 20 21.19 5.75 -45.04
N ASP A 21 21.88 6.88 -45.17
CA ASP A 21 21.28 8.19 -44.90
C ASP A 21 20.19 8.38 -45.95
N ASP A 22 18.93 8.37 -45.52
CA ASP A 22 17.86 9.05 -46.22
C ASP A 22 16.97 9.72 -45.18
N ASP A 23 17.08 11.05 -45.15
CA ASP A 23 16.17 11.96 -44.46
C ASP A 23 14.76 11.77 -45.02
N SER A 24 13.97 10.95 -44.35
CA SER A 24 12.54 11.22 -44.23
C SER A 24 12.31 11.56 -42.77
N VAL A 25 12.06 12.85 -42.53
CA VAL A 25 11.49 13.39 -41.30
C VAL A 25 10.35 12.46 -40.90
N ALA A 26 10.64 11.55 -39.96
CA ALA A 26 9.60 10.83 -39.26
C ALA A 26 8.88 11.91 -38.47
N ASP A 27 7.64 12.11 -38.86
CA ASP A 27 6.67 12.90 -38.16
C ASP A 27 6.77 12.57 -36.67
N VAL A 28 7.27 13.53 -35.89
CA VAL A 28 7.17 13.57 -34.44
C VAL A 28 5.70 13.84 -34.16
N ASN A 29 4.89 12.79 -34.25
CA ASN A 29 3.50 12.82 -33.85
C ASN A 29 3.34 11.82 -32.71
N ASN A 30 3.55 12.38 -31.51
CA ASN A 30 2.84 12.12 -30.26
C ASN A 30 2.17 10.76 -30.19
N ASN A 31 2.94 9.78 -29.73
CA ASN A 31 2.38 8.68 -28.96
C ASN A 31 3.01 8.75 -27.58
N ASP A 32 2.76 9.86 -26.89
CA ASP A 32 3.19 10.08 -25.51
C ASP A 32 2.20 9.35 -24.60
N ASN A 33 2.18 8.02 -24.72
CA ASN A 33 1.58 7.20 -23.70
C ASN A 33 2.61 7.08 -22.56
N PRO A 34 2.31 7.45 -21.31
CA PRO A 34 3.24 7.31 -20.17
C PRO A 34 3.83 5.91 -20.04
N THR A 35 3.13 4.88 -20.54
CA THR A 35 3.61 3.50 -20.64
C THR A 35 4.87 3.31 -21.49
N ASP A 36 5.15 4.24 -22.41
CA ASP A 36 6.25 4.17 -23.38
C ASP A 36 7.50 4.94 -22.90
N ALA A 37 7.44 5.60 -21.74
CA ALA A 37 8.59 6.26 -21.12
C ALA A 37 9.70 5.24 -20.79
N PRO A 38 10.99 5.61 -20.91
CA PRO A 38 12.08 4.77 -20.44
C PRO A 38 11.89 4.39 -18.97
N LYS A 39 12.03 3.11 -18.63
CA LYS A 39 11.90 2.60 -17.25
C LYS A 39 13.23 2.07 -16.73
N SER A 40 13.38 2.03 -15.41
CA SER A 40 14.52 1.41 -14.74
C SER A 40 14.07 0.62 -13.51
N ASN A 41 14.95 -0.28 -13.03
CA ASN A 41 14.63 -1.18 -11.94
C ASN A 41 14.69 -0.46 -10.58
N LEU A 42 13.65 -0.68 -9.78
CA LEU A 42 13.55 -0.30 -8.38
C LEU A 42 13.25 -1.54 -7.54
N THR A 43 13.99 -1.71 -6.45
CA THR A 43 13.67 -2.69 -5.40
C THR A 43 13.09 -1.96 -4.19
N ILE A 44 11.86 -2.31 -3.82
CA ILE A 44 11.22 -1.79 -2.62
C ILE A 44 11.38 -2.83 -1.51
N LYS A 45 11.80 -2.40 -0.33
CA LYS A 45 12.04 -3.26 0.82
C LYS A 45 11.41 -2.70 2.08
N ALA A 46 11.22 -3.58 3.05
CA ALA A 46 10.93 -3.21 4.42
C ALA A 46 11.87 -3.92 5.39
N THR A 47 12.17 -3.27 6.50
CA THR A 47 12.92 -3.82 7.62
C THR A 47 12.17 -3.52 8.92
N THR A 48 12.50 -4.26 9.96
CA THR A 48 12.07 -3.94 11.32
C THR A 48 13.27 -4.00 12.25
N THR A 49 13.38 -3.01 13.15
CA THR A 49 14.33 -3.13 14.25
C THR A 49 13.64 -3.77 15.44
N PHE A 50 14.04 -5.01 15.75
CA PHE A 50 13.63 -5.69 16.97
C PHE A 50 14.82 -6.43 17.58
N ASN A 51 15.19 -6.06 18.81
CA ASN A 51 16.23 -6.77 19.54
C ASN A 51 15.73 -7.18 20.92
N PRO A 52 15.31 -8.44 21.12
CA PRO A 52 14.76 -8.93 22.38
C PRO A 52 15.80 -8.97 23.51
N THR A 53 17.08 -8.74 23.21
CA THR A 53 18.20 -8.85 24.16
C THR A 53 18.91 -7.53 24.48
N SER A 54 18.52 -6.41 23.86
CA SER A 54 19.13 -5.10 24.12
C SER A 54 18.32 -4.26 25.12
N GLY A 55 19.04 -3.52 25.98
CA GLY A 55 18.64 -3.14 27.34
C GLY A 55 17.41 -2.24 27.58
N ARG A 56 16.55 -1.98 26.59
CA ARG A 56 15.22 -1.37 26.80
C ARG A 56 14.05 -2.28 26.41
N ALA A 57 14.20 -3.18 25.44
CA ALA A 57 13.24 -4.27 25.19
C ALA A 57 13.17 -5.26 26.38
N LEU A 58 14.26 -5.38 27.13
CA LEU A 58 14.31 -6.07 28.44
C LEU A 58 13.39 -5.46 29.52
N ALA A 59 12.90 -4.23 29.34
CA ALA A 59 12.00 -3.56 30.28
C ALA A 59 10.51 -3.60 29.85
N ALA A 60 10.22 -4.08 28.63
CA ALA A 60 8.87 -4.41 28.20
C ALA A 60 8.62 -5.92 28.42
N ALA A 61 8.18 -6.26 29.62
CA ALA A 61 7.28 -7.38 29.90
C ALA A 61 7.58 -8.76 29.26
N ASN A 62 8.81 -9.29 29.21
CA ASN A 62 9.08 -10.64 28.66
C ASN A 62 8.36 -10.88 27.30
N LEU A 63 8.37 -9.89 26.42
CA LEU A 63 7.76 -9.96 25.10
C LEU A 63 8.74 -10.60 24.11
N ASP A 64 8.38 -11.79 23.63
CA ASP A 64 9.03 -12.45 22.50
C ASP A 64 8.11 -12.31 21.28
N VAL A 65 8.67 -11.96 20.13
CA VAL A 65 7.93 -11.80 18.87
C VAL A 65 8.38 -12.88 17.88
N ASP A 66 7.42 -13.65 17.39
CA ASP A 66 7.64 -14.72 16.42
C ASP A 66 7.35 -14.26 14.98
N GLN A 67 6.33 -13.42 14.78
CA GLN A 67 5.99 -12.85 13.48
C GLN A 67 5.57 -11.40 13.61
N PHE A 68 5.91 -10.60 12.60
CA PHE A 68 5.42 -9.24 12.42
C PHE A 68 4.96 -9.10 10.98
N LEU A 69 3.67 -9.33 10.77
CA LEU A 69 3.01 -9.36 9.49
C LEU A 69 2.34 -8.01 9.22
N ILE A 70 2.53 -7.47 8.01
CA ILE A 70 1.84 -6.27 7.54
C ILE A 70 1.24 -6.51 6.16
N ASN A 71 0.22 -5.72 5.81
CA ASN A 71 -0.35 -5.62 4.47
C ASN A 71 -0.23 -4.18 3.97
N ILE A 72 0.49 -3.99 2.88
CA ILE A 72 0.53 -2.72 2.14
C ILE A 72 -0.46 -2.84 0.98
N ARG A 73 -1.41 -1.92 0.89
CA ARG A 73 -2.46 -1.91 -0.11
C ARG A 73 -2.06 -1.18 -1.38
N LYS A 74 -1.32 -0.09 -1.25
CA LYS A 74 -0.90 0.76 -2.37
C LYS A 74 0.48 1.34 -2.07
N ILE A 75 1.29 1.52 -3.10
CA ILE A 75 2.55 2.27 -3.03
C ILE A 75 2.51 3.29 -4.15
N GLU A 76 2.77 4.54 -3.82
CA GLU A 76 2.65 5.68 -4.75
C GLU A 76 3.98 6.42 -4.83
N PHE A 77 4.26 6.94 -6.01
CA PHE A 77 5.47 7.69 -6.32
C PHE A 77 5.07 8.99 -6.98
N GLU A 78 5.28 10.11 -6.28
CA GLU A 78 5.01 11.44 -6.81
C GLU A 78 6.23 11.99 -7.55
N TYR A 79 6.06 12.45 -8.78
CA TYR A 79 7.14 13.09 -9.53
C TYR A 79 7.48 14.43 -8.89
N ALA A 80 8.77 14.75 -8.80
CA ALA A 80 9.19 16.10 -8.46
C ALA A 80 8.71 17.10 -9.51
N GLU A 81 8.36 18.33 -9.09
CA GLU A 81 7.85 19.37 -9.97
C GLU A 81 8.64 19.48 -11.31
N GLY A 82 7.95 19.25 -12.43
CA GLY A 82 8.53 19.36 -13.78
C GLY A 82 9.47 18.22 -14.21
N SER A 83 9.53 17.13 -13.43
CA SER A 83 10.31 15.92 -13.71
C SER A 83 9.51 14.81 -14.37
N GLN A 84 8.21 15.05 -14.57
CA GLN A 84 7.32 14.11 -15.22
C GLN A 84 7.79 13.81 -16.66
N PRO A 85 7.64 12.55 -17.11
CA PRO A 85 7.84 12.22 -18.51
C PRO A 85 6.85 13.03 -19.35
N SER A 86 7.36 13.81 -20.31
CA SER A 86 6.60 14.66 -21.23
C SER A 86 5.37 13.93 -21.79
N SER A 87 4.22 14.12 -21.15
CA SER A 87 2.93 13.83 -21.76
C SER A 87 2.75 14.81 -22.90
N GLY A 88 2.34 14.31 -24.06
CA GLY A 88 2.05 15.16 -25.20
C GLY A 88 0.95 16.12 -24.79
N SER A 89 1.30 17.40 -24.62
CA SER A 89 0.41 18.43 -24.08
C SER A 89 -1.02 18.30 -24.61
N GLN A 90 -1.94 17.91 -23.74
CA GLN A 90 -3.16 18.68 -23.62
C GLN A 90 -2.92 19.72 -22.53
N ASP A 91 -2.43 20.85 -23.01
CA ASP A 91 -2.61 22.15 -22.39
C ASP A 91 -4.12 22.39 -22.28
N ASP A 92 -4.78 21.77 -21.31
CA ASP A 92 -6.11 22.19 -20.86
C ASP A 92 -5.94 23.32 -19.85
N SER A 93 -5.32 24.40 -20.35
CA SER A 93 -5.55 25.74 -19.81
C SER A 93 -6.99 26.15 -20.09
N ASN A 94 -7.95 25.53 -19.38
CA ASN A 94 -9.33 25.98 -19.15
C ASN A 94 -10.01 25.27 -17.96
N ASP A 95 -9.31 24.94 -16.87
CA ASP A 95 -10.00 24.68 -15.59
C ASP A 95 -10.29 26.01 -14.88
N ASP A 96 -11.28 26.70 -15.45
CA ASP A 96 -12.15 27.63 -14.72
C ASP A 96 -13.31 26.85 -14.05
N ASP A 97 -13.15 25.55 -13.80
CA ASP A 97 -13.99 24.77 -12.89
C ASP A 97 -13.33 24.76 -11.52
N ASN A 98 -13.29 25.95 -10.93
CA ASN A 98 -13.34 26.13 -9.49
C ASN A 98 -14.70 25.61 -8.99
N ASP A 99 -14.90 24.29 -9.07
CA ASP A 99 -15.93 23.56 -8.33
C ASP A 99 -15.29 22.94 -7.08
N SER A 100 -14.53 23.76 -6.36
CA SER A 100 -14.26 23.58 -4.93
C SER A 100 -15.51 23.89 -4.10
N ASN A 101 -16.68 23.40 -4.53
CA ASN A 101 -17.87 23.24 -3.70
C ASN A 101 -18.54 21.92 -4.05
N ASP A 102 -17.79 20.82 -4.04
CA ASP A 102 -18.43 19.58 -3.66
C ASP A 102 -18.68 19.67 -2.14
N ASP A 103 -19.79 20.34 -1.79
CA ASP A 103 -20.43 20.31 -0.48
C ASP A 103 -20.96 18.89 -0.21
N ASN A 104 -20.17 17.84 -0.49
CA ASN A 104 -20.40 16.52 0.06
C ASN A 104 -19.97 16.61 1.51
N ASP A 105 -20.92 17.03 2.36
CA ASP A 105 -20.78 17.09 3.82
C ASP A 105 -20.56 15.69 4.46
N ASP A 106 -20.41 14.64 3.65
CA ASP A 106 -20.22 13.27 4.08
C ASP A 106 -18.81 13.05 4.62
N ILE A 107 -18.74 12.51 5.82
CA ILE A 107 -17.48 12.24 6.51
C ILE A 107 -17.07 10.79 6.19
N SER A 108 -15.96 10.61 5.46
CA SER A 108 -15.36 9.29 5.29
C SER A 108 -14.92 8.72 6.64
N LEU A 109 -15.25 7.45 6.89
CA LEU A 109 -14.95 6.74 8.12
C LEU A 109 -14.13 5.47 7.84
N THR A 110 -13.07 5.30 8.62
CA THR A 110 -12.37 4.00 8.71
C THR A 110 -13.20 3.02 9.54
N PHE A 111 -12.89 1.73 9.44
CA PHE A 111 -13.61 0.71 10.21
C PHE A 111 -13.61 0.98 11.72
N ASP A 112 -12.49 1.44 12.27
CA ASP A 112 -12.35 1.74 13.70
C ASP A 112 -13.10 3.00 14.14
N GLN A 113 -13.42 3.89 13.20
CA GLN A 113 -14.23 5.09 13.46
C GLN A 113 -15.73 4.80 13.44
N LEU A 114 -16.16 3.66 12.91
CA LEU A 114 -17.56 3.25 12.95
C LEU A 114 -18.04 3.01 14.39
N PRO A 115 -19.32 3.26 14.70
CA PRO A 115 -19.94 2.79 15.94
C PRO A 115 -19.72 1.29 16.15
N VAL A 116 -19.40 0.88 17.38
CA VAL A 116 -19.08 -0.53 17.71
C VAL A 116 -20.23 -1.47 17.33
N GLU A 117 -21.48 -1.02 17.43
CA GLU A 117 -22.66 -1.80 17.04
C GLU A 117 -22.67 -2.13 15.53
N ILE A 118 -22.15 -1.23 14.69
CA ILE A 118 -22.02 -1.45 13.24
C ILE A 118 -20.84 -2.40 12.97
N GLN A 119 -19.70 -2.18 13.64
CA GLN A 119 -18.55 -3.08 13.54
C GLN A 119 -18.94 -4.52 13.90
N ASP A 120 -19.62 -4.71 15.04
CA ASP A 120 -20.11 -6.01 15.50
C ASP A 120 -21.10 -6.62 14.50
N TYR A 121 -22.01 -5.82 13.93
CA TYR A 121 -22.95 -6.30 12.92
C TYR A 121 -22.22 -6.87 11.70
N ILE A 122 -21.22 -6.15 11.17
CA ILE A 122 -20.44 -6.57 10.01
C ILE A 122 -19.69 -7.86 10.34
N LEU A 123 -18.98 -7.90 11.47
CA LEU A 123 -18.19 -9.08 11.86
C LEU A 123 -19.07 -10.32 12.14
N GLU A 124 -20.28 -10.14 12.67
CA GLU A 124 -21.20 -11.24 12.96
C GLU A 124 -21.93 -11.74 11.71
N ASN A 125 -22.41 -10.83 10.85
CA ASN A 125 -23.30 -11.17 9.74
C ASN A 125 -22.56 -11.34 8.41
N HIS A 126 -21.40 -10.69 8.26
CA HIS A 126 -20.58 -10.66 7.05
C HIS A 126 -19.11 -11.05 7.32
N PRO A 127 -18.82 -12.15 8.07
CA PRO A 127 -17.45 -12.49 8.49
C PRO A 127 -16.51 -12.87 7.34
N ASN A 128 -17.03 -13.11 6.14
CA ASN A 128 -16.27 -13.49 4.95
C ASN A 128 -16.27 -12.40 3.87
N ASP A 129 -16.83 -11.24 4.18
CA ASP A 129 -16.92 -10.11 3.26
C ASP A 129 -16.35 -8.88 3.98
N PRO A 130 -15.04 -8.60 3.75
CA PRO A 130 -14.34 -7.54 4.46
C PRO A 130 -15.01 -6.19 4.29
N PHE A 131 -14.91 -5.35 5.31
CA PHE A 131 -15.11 -3.91 5.16
C PHE A 131 -14.23 -3.37 4.02
N CYS A 132 -14.78 -2.45 3.24
CA CYS A 132 -14.02 -1.68 2.27
C CYS A 132 -13.96 -0.20 2.64
N LYS A 133 -15.11 0.48 2.71
CA LYS A 133 -15.18 1.91 3.04
C LYS A 133 -16.49 2.22 3.77
N ALA A 134 -16.53 3.34 4.48
CA ALA A 134 -17.77 3.86 5.06
C ALA A 134 -17.81 5.38 5.02
N LYS A 135 -19.04 5.89 5.07
CA LYS A 135 -19.34 7.32 5.17
C LYS A 135 -20.38 7.56 6.26
N GLU A 136 -20.26 8.69 6.94
CA GLU A 136 -21.32 9.25 7.77
C GLU A 136 -21.96 10.42 7.02
N GLU A 137 -23.22 10.23 6.64
CA GLU A 137 -24.08 11.24 6.03
C GLU A 137 -24.19 12.48 6.92
N ASP A 138 -24.20 13.69 6.36
CA ASP A 138 -24.51 14.86 7.19
C ASP A 138 -25.94 14.83 7.72
N SER A 139 -26.11 15.38 8.92
CA SER A 139 -27.38 15.69 9.58
C SER A 139 -28.37 16.54 8.75
N SER A 140 -27.94 17.11 7.63
CA SER A 140 -28.77 17.86 6.70
C SER A 140 -29.32 17.02 5.53
N SER A 141 -28.82 15.80 5.32
CA SER A 141 -29.37 14.92 4.29
C SER A 141 -30.78 14.46 4.67
N ASP A 142 -31.68 14.43 3.68
CA ASP A 142 -33.07 13.93 3.85
C ASP A 142 -33.09 12.38 3.86
N ASP A 143 -31.92 11.76 3.99
CA ASP A 143 -31.75 10.33 3.87
C ASP A 143 -32.27 9.58 5.10
N PRO A 144 -32.87 8.39 4.89
CA PRO A 144 -33.43 7.59 5.96
C PRO A 144 -32.37 6.83 6.78
N TYR A 145 -31.09 6.98 6.43
CA TYR A 145 -29.92 6.39 7.08
C TYR A 145 -28.93 7.51 7.47
N LYS A 146 -27.91 7.14 8.23
CA LYS A 146 -26.85 8.02 8.77
C LYS A 146 -25.46 7.49 8.45
N TYR A 147 -25.32 6.18 8.30
CA TYR A 147 -24.07 5.54 7.91
C TYR A 147 -24.32 4.69 6.68
N GLU A 148 -23.40 4.79 5.73
CA GLU A 148 -23.27 3.88 4.60
C GLU A 148 -21.97 3.11 4.76
N VAL A 149 -22.02 1.79 4.59
CA VAL A 149 -20.84 0.92 4.66
C VAL A 149 -20.82 0.01 3.45
N GLU A 150 -19.74 0.06 2.67
CA GLU A 150 -19.51 -0.85 1.56
C GLU A 150 -18.54 -1.96 1.97
N LEU A 151 -18.87 -3.20 1.60
CA LEU A 151 -18.01 -4.37 1.77
C LEU A 151 -17.29 -4.72 0.47
N ALA A 152 -16.23 -5.52 0.54
CA ALA A 152 -15.38 -5.88 -0.58
C ALA A 152 -16.14 -6.53 -1.76
N SER A 153 -17.26 -7.21 -1.48
CA SER A 153 -18.12 -7.77 -2.51
C SER A 153 -18.93 -6.75 -3.32
N GLY A 154 -18.90 -5.46 -2.95
CA GLY A 154 -19.80 -4.41 -3.45
C GLY A 154 -21.14 -4.38 -2.71
N LEU A 155 -21.27 -5.11 -1.59
CA LEU A 155 -22.47 -5.03 -0.75
C LEU A 155 -22.44 -3.75 0.09
N GLU A 156 -23.41 -2.89 -0.13
CA GLU A 156 -23.66 -1.68 0.65
C GLU A 156 -24.67 -1.95 1.77
N LEU A 157 -24.38 -1.43 2.95
CA LEU A 157 -25.15 -1.54 4.17
C LEU A 157 -25.47 -0.15 4.70
N TYR A 158 -26.75 0.14 4.84
CA TYR A 158 -27.23 1.46 5.27
C TYR A 158 -27.75 1.35 6.70
N PHE A 159 -27.18 2.11 7.64
CA PHE A 159 -27.57 2.12 9.05
C PHE A 159 -28.13 3.47 9.47
N LYS A 160 -29.14 3.46 10.32
CA LYS A 160 -29.70 4.68 10.93
C LYS A 160 -28.78 5.23 12.02
N ALA A 161 -29.11 6.43 12.49
CA ALA A 161 -28.45 7.06 13.64
C ALA A 161 -28.59 6.26 14.97
N ASP A 162 -29.53 5.31 15.05
CA ASP A 162 -29.65 4.36 16.17
C ASP A 162 -28.93 3.02 15.92
N PHE A 163 -28.08 2.99 14.88
CA PHE A 163 -27.28 1.85 14.42
C PHE A 163 -28.10 0.64 13.95
N THR A 164 -29.41 0.81 13.75
CA THR A 164 -30.23 -0.24 13.15
C THR A 164 -30.03 -0.25 11.64
N LEU A 165 -29.85 -1.45 11.08
CA LEU A 165 -29.81 -1.63 9.63
C LEU A 165 -31.14 -1.17 9.00
N TYR A 166 -31.05 -0.24 8.07
CA TYR A 166 -32.14 0.30 7.28
C TYR A 166 -32.35 -0.47 5.97
N ALA A 167 -31.28 -0.64 5.20
CA ALA A 167 -31.31 -1.26 3.88
C ALA A 167 -29.97 -1.95 3.55
N GLN A 168 -29.99 -2.79 2.53
CA GLN A 168 -28.80 -3.41 1.93
C GLN A 168 -28.98 -3.40 0.42
N GLU A 169 -27.95 -2.99 -0.30
CA GLU A 169 -27.95 -2.95 -1.76
C GLU A 169 -26.67 -3.62 -2.28
N GLN A 170 -26.79 -4.37 -3.37
CA GLN A 170 -25.63 -5.01 -3.99
C GLN A 170 -25.28 -4.17 -5.20
N ASP A 171 -24.13 -3.52 -5.17
CA ASP A 171 -23.54 -2.92 -6.35
C ASP A 171 -22.95 -4.02 -7.25
N ASP A 172 -22.96 -3.76 -8.56
CA ASP A 172 -22.45 -4.64 -9.59
C ASP A 172 -20.90 -4.69 -9.62
N SER A 173 -20.23 -3.76 -8.92
CA SER A 173 -18.77 -3.63 -8.86
C SER A 173 -18.25 -3.94 -7.45
N PRO A 174 -17.36 -4.92 -7.26
CA PRO A 174 -16.66 -5.07 -5.99
C PRO A 174 -15.77 -3.85 -5.72
N CYS A 175 -15.59 -3.49 -4.46
CA CYS A 175 -14.91 -2.27 -4.02
C CYS A 175 -13.43 -2.12 -4.47
N ASN A 176 -12.82 -3.18 -5.00
CA ASN A 176 -11.48 -3.17 -5.59
C ASN A 176 -11.48 -3.19 -7.13
N SER A 177 -12.65 -3.10 -7.76
CA SER A 177 -12.74 -2.85 -9.20
C SER A 177 -12.35 -1.40 -9.33
N GLY A 178 -11.08 -1.16 -9.67
CA GLY A 178 -10.45 0.16 -9.67
C GLY A 178 -11.41 1.23 -10.18
N ASP A 179 -11.37 2.40 -9.52
CA ASP A 179 -12.21 3.54 -9.82
C ASP A 179 -12.41 3.66 -11.33
N GLY A 180 -13.60 3.24 -11.72
CA GLY A 180 -13.93 2.91 -13.08
C GLY A 180 -14.27 4.16 -13.84
N ASP A 181 -13.30 5.08 -13.97
CA ASP A 181 -13.27 5.96 -15.13
C ASP A 181 -12.95 5.10 -16.35
N ASN A 182 -14.06 4.68 -16.93
CA ASN A 182 -14.18 3.77 -18.03
C ASN A 182 -13.57 4.37 -19.30
N ASP A 183 -12.25 4.27 -19.45
CA ASP A 183 -11.60 4.30 -20.75
C ASP A 183 -10.92 2.95 -21.02
N GLY A 184 -11.71 2.09 -21.68
CA GLY A 184 -11.35 0.72 -21.95
C GLY A 184 -10.03 0.58 -22.69
N ASN A 185 -9.04 0.01 -22.00
CA ASN A 185 -8.13 -0.96 -22.62
C ASN A 185 -7.70 -2.00 -21.59
N SER A 186 -8.40 -3.13 -21.63
CA SER A 186 -8.09 -4.35 -20.89
C SER A 186 -6.64 -4.79 -21.12
N ASN A 187 -5.83 -4.72 -20.06
CA ASN A 187 -4.81 -5.70 -19.66
C ASN A 187 -4.48 -5.45 -18.18
N ASP A 188 -5.15 -6.22 -17.31
CA ASP A 188 -4.86 -6.34 -15.88
C ASP A 188 -3.40 -6.75 -15.63
N ASP A 189 -2.56 -5.76 -15.33
CA ASP A 189 -1.50 -5.81 -14.32
C ASP A 189 -1.33 -4.35 -13.86
N SER A 190 -1.73 -4.08 -12.63
CA SER A 190 -2.18 -2.82 -12.04
C SER A 190 -1.12 -1.72 -11.85
N THR A 191 -0.48 -1.26 -12.93
CA THR A 191 0.26 0.02 -12.92
C THR A 191 -0.57 1.05 -13.66
N SER A 192 -1.38 1.81 -12.93
CA SER A 192 -2.05 2.99 -13.49
C SER A 192 -1.06 4.15 -13.45
N PHE A 193 -1.01 4.90 -14.54
CA PHE A 193 -0.49 6.25 -14.50
C PHE A 193 -1.72 7.08 -14.18
N GLY A 194 -1.74 7.75 -13.02
CA GLY A 194 -2.82 8.68 -12.72
C GLY A 194 -2.95 9.72 -13.84
N ASP A 195 -4.11 10.36 -13.93
CA ASP A 195 -4.25 11.59 -14.72
C ASP A 195 -3.43 12.76 -14.10
N ASP A 196 -2.91 12.52 -12.90
CA ASP A 196 -2.15 13.42 -12.05
C ASP A 196 -0.70 12.87 -11.89
N ASP A 197 0.19 13.59 -11.21
CA ASP A 197 1.64 13.50 -11.34
C ASP A 197 2.27 12.28 -10.62
N GLU A 198 1.60 11.11 -10.62
CA GLU A 198 2.01 9.93 -9.85
C GLU A 198 2.17 8.63 -10.65
N PHE A 199 2.93 7.70 -10.05
CA PHE A 199 3.00 6.31 -10.47
C PHE A 199 2.61 5.38 -9.31
N GLU A 200 1.60 4.53 -9.53
CA GLU A 200 1.02 3.71 -8.46
C GLU A 200 1.23 2.21 -8.65
N LEU A 201 1.36 1.51 -7.52
CA LEU A 201 1.41 0.05 -7.42
C LEU A 201 0.29 -0.44 -6.51
N ALA A 202 -0.69 -1.14 -7.08
CA ALA A 202 -1.69 -1.83 -6.28
C ALA A 202 -1.12 -3.12 -5.65
N GLY A 203 -1.39 -3.28 -4.35
CA GLY A 203 -1.16 -4.50 -3.59
C GLY A 203 -2.26 -5.56 -3.85
N PRO A 204 -2.43 -6.53 -2.93
CA PRO A 204 -1.84 -6.57 -1.59
C PRO A 204 -0.37 -7.01 -1.58
N PHE A 205 0.43 -6.35 -0.75
CA PHE A 205 1.76 -6.81 -0.37
C PHE A 205 1.76 -7.27 1.09
N GLU A 206 1.57 -8.57 1.30
CA GLU A 206 1.59 -9.18 2.63
C GLU A 206 2.98 -9.75 2.94
N ILE A 207 3.63 -9.20 3.95
CA ILE A 207 5.04 -9.53 4.27
C ILE A 207 5.22 -9.79 5.77
N ASN A 208 6.13 -10.71 6.12
CA ASN A 208 6.64 -10.85 7.47
C ASN A 208 7.97 -10.10 7.58
N LEU A 209 8.03 -9.07 8.42
CA LEU A 209 9.22 -8.25 8.61
C LEU A 209 10.32 -8.95 9.41
N LEU A 210 10.02 -10.08 10.03
CA LEU A 210 10.99 -10.87 10.81
C LEU A 210 11.56 -12.09 10.05
N ASP A 211 11.14 -12.32 8.79
CA ASP A 211 11.70 -13.42 8.00
C ASP A 211 13.18 -13.18 7.66
N ASP A 212 13.57 -11.93 7.42
CA ASP A 212 14.92 -11.48 7.10
C ASP A 212 15.25 -10.16 7.83
N GLU A 213 16.53 -9.77 7.88
CA GLU A 213 16.92 -8.43 8.38
C GLU A 213 16.31 -7.31 7.52
N THR A 214 16.10 -7.59 6.23
CA THR A 214 15.42 -6.69 5.29
C THR A 214 14.66 -7.56 4.28
N THR A 215 13.34 -7.43 4.26
CA THR A 215 12.42 -8.18 3.40
C THR A 215 12.16 -7.38 2.13
N THR A 216 12.29 -8.03 0.96
CA THR A 216 11.91 -7.40 -0.32
C THR A 216 10.39 -7.45 -0.47
N ILE A 217 9.78 -6.28 -0.72
CA ILE A 217 8.34 -6.15 -1.00
C ILE A 217 8.08 -6.50 -2.45
N VAL A 218 8.74 -5.77 -3.37
CA VAL A 218 8.57 -5.94 -4.81
C VAL A 218 9.83 -5.49 -5.55
N ASN A 219 10.08 -6.10 -6.71
CA ASN A 219 11.03 -5.60 -7.70
C ASN A 219 10.22 -5.19 -8.92
N ILE A 220 10.38 -3.95 -9.36
CA ILE A 220 9.56 -3.36 -10.41
C ILE A 220 10.39 -2.47 -11.33
N GLU A 221 9.91 -2.26 -12.55
CA GLU A 221 10.41 -1.22 -13.44
C GLU A 221 9.45 -0.03 -13.40
N ILE A 222 9.94 1.12 -12.93
CA ILE A 222 9.20 2.39 -12.90
C ILE A 222 9.84 3.39 -13.86
N PRO A 223 9.12 4.43 -14.32
CA PRO A 223 9.68 5.43 -15.21
C PRO A 223 10.98 6.06 -14.68
N ILE A 224 11.89 6.37 -15.61
CA ILE A 224 13.07 7.17 -15.32
C ILE A 224 12.61 8.59 -15.04
N GLY A 225 12.97 9.11 -13.88
CA GLY A 225 12.46 10.37 -13.35
C GLY A 225 13.06 10.71 -12.00
N GLU A 226 12.71 11.89 -11.52
CA GLU A 226 13.00 12.36 -10.17
C GLU A 226 11.66 12.38 -9.42
N TYR A 227 11.63 11.74 -8.25
CA TYR A 227 10.45 11.58 -7.41
C TYR A 227 10.68 12.27 -6.07
N GLU A 228 9.72 13.10 -5.64
CA GLU A 228 9.80 13.86 -4.40
C GLU A 228 9.14 13.18 -3.21
N GLU A 229 8.29 12.19 -3.48
CA GLU A 229 7.64 11.42 -2.43
C GLU A 229 7.47 9.94 -2.80
N VAL A 230 7.53 9.06 -1.80
CA VAL A 230 7.04 7.68 -1.88
C VAL A 230 6.08 7.41 -0.74
N GLU A 231 4.81 7.19 -1.06
CA GLU A 231 3.76 6.91 -0.08
C GLU A 231 3.45 5.40 -0.02
N PHE A 232 3.25 4.88 1.18
CA PHE A 232 2.84 3.51 1.45
C PHE A 232 1.50 3.52 2.20
N LYS A 233 0.43 3.12 1.53
CA LYS A 233 -0.88 2.95 2.16
C LYS A 233 -1.02 1.56 2.77
N MET A 234 -1.18 1.49 4.09
CA MET A 234 -1.57 0.25 4.76
C MET A 234 -3.08 0.18 4.93
N ASP A 235 -3.66 -0.97 4.59
CA ASP A 235 -5.09 -1.22 4.78
C ASP A 235 -5.34 -2.72 5.06
N ARG A 236 -6.57 -3.07 5.44
CA ARG A 236 -7.03 -4.43 5.68
C ARG A 236 -6.83 -5.30 4.43
N SER A 237 -6.35 -6.52 4.65
CA SER A 237 -6.32 -7.50 3.56
C SER A 237 -7.73 -8.00 3.23
N LEU A 238 -8.05 -7.96 1.94
CA LEU A 238 -9.29 -8.52 1.42
C LEU A 238 -9.15 -9.99 0.99
N ASN A 239 -7.96 -10.59 1.12
CA ASN A 239 -7.71 -11.95 0.69
C ASN A 239 -8.22 -12.96 1.75
N PRO A 240 -9.32 -13.71 1.50
CA PRO A 240 -9.90 -14.64 2.48
C PRO A 240 -8.99 -15.82 2.83
N ASN A 241 -7.93 -16.06 2.08
CA ASN A 241 -6.95 -17.11 2.36
C ASN A 241 -5.75 -16.61 3.18
N SER A 242 -5.67 -15.29 3.46
CA SER A 242 -4.59 -14.72 4.24
C SER A 242 -4.83 -14.83 5.74
N VAL A 243 -3.74 -14.97 6.51
CA VAL A 243 -3.76 -14.79 7.97
C VAL A 243 -4.07 -13.35 8.37
N LEU A 244 -3.79 -12.40 7.48
CA LEU A 244 -4.14 -10.99 7.59
C LEU A 244 -5.54 -10.69 7.07
N PHE A 245 -6.35 -11.66 6.65
CA PHE A 245 -7.72 -11.38 6.21
C PHE A 245 -8.46 -10.52 7.23
N GLN A 246 -9.03 -9.40 6.76
CA GLN A 246 -9.71 -8.40 7.58
C GLN A 246 -8.82 -7.65 8.59
N LYS A 247 -7.50 -7.72 8.46
CA LYS A 247 -6.49 -7.06 9.31
C LYS A 247 -5.46 -6.37 8.40
N SER A 248 -4.82 -5.31 8.86
CA SER A 248 -3.70 -4.69 8.14
C SER A 248 -2.35 -5.09 8.73
N ILE A 249 -2.35 -5.48 10.01
CA ILE A 249 -1.15 -5.80 10.78
C ILE A 249 -1.44 -6.91 11.78
N MET A 250 -0.47 -7.80 11.97
CA MET A 250 -0.52 -8.84 13.00
C MET A 250 0.86 -9.10 13.58
N ILE A 251 0.97 -9.08 14.91
CA ILE A 251 2.18 -9.47 15.64
C ILE A 251 1.84 -10.69 16.50
N THR A 252 2.60 -11.77 16.38
CA THR A 252 2.43 -12.98 17.18
C THR A 252 3.67 -13.25 18.01
N GLY A 253 3.50 -13.94 19.13
CA GLY A 253 4.61 -14.39 19.95
C GLY A 253 4.17 -14.79 21.35
N THR A 254 4.97 -14.43 22.35
CA THR A 254 4.59 -14.64 23.76
C THR A 254 4.80 -13.40 24.60
N LEU A 255 3.91 -13.19 25.56
CA LEU A 255 4.01 -12.15 26.57
C LEU A 255 4.00 -12.83 27.93
N ASN A 256 5.07 -12.65 28.72
CA ASN A 256 5.26 -13.37 29.99
C ASN A 256 5.17 -14.91 29.84
N GLY A 257 5.58 -15.43 28.67
CA GLY A 257 5.54 -16.85 28.32
C GLY A 257 4.16 -17.40 27.98
N MET A 258 3.12 -16.57 27.97
CA MET A 258 1.79 -16.90 27.46
C MET A 258 1.70 -16.52 25.97
N PRO A 259 1.10 -17.35 25.09
CA PRO A 259 0.83 -16.96 23.71
C PRO A 259 0.13 -15.61 23.63
N MET A 260 0.56 -14.75 22.72
CA MET A 260 -0.02 -13.44 22.48
C MET A 260 -0.22 -13.21 20.99
N THR A 261 -1.37 -12.63 20.64
CA THR A 261 -1.65 -12.12 19.30
C THR A 261 -2.10 -10.67 19.41
N PHE A 262 -1.35 -9.78 18.78
CA PHE A 262 -1.80 -8.44 18.47
C PHE A 262 -2.25 -8.38 17.02
N TYR A 263 -3.38 -7.74 16.74
CA TYR A 263 -3.71 -7.31 15.39
C TYR A 263 -4.45 -5.99 15.41
N HIS A 264 -4.45 -5.30 14.28
CA HIS A 264 -5.21 -4.07 14.09
C HIS A 264 -5.66 -3.91 12.62
N THR A 265 -6.46 -2.89 12.36
CA THR A 265 -7.11 -2.57 11.09
C THR A 265 -6.75 -1.14 10.65
N PHE A 266 -5.45 -0.85 10.64
CA PHE A 266 -4.92 0.41 10.13
C PHE A 266 -5.46 0.68 8.72
N ASP A 267 -5.80 1.93 8.52
CA ASP A 267 -6.04 2.62 7.26
C ASP A 267 -5.25 3.91 7.42
N GLU A 268 -3.95 3.81 7.13
CA GLU A 268 -2.95 4.85 7.41
C GLU A 268 -1.95 4.87 6.26
N ASP A 269 -1.56 6.09 5.91
CA ASP A 269 -0.59 6.38 4.88
C ASP A 269 0.76 6.69 5.55
N PHE A 270 1.84 6.18 4.98
CA PHE A 270 3.20 6.39 5.47
C PHE A 270 4.07 6.94 4.35
N GLU A 271 4.64 8.11 4.56
CA GLU A 271 5.25 8.91 3.48
C GLU A 271 6.77 9.03 3.66
N VAL A 272 7.51 8.90 2.54
CA VAL A 272 8.90 9.37 2.41
C VAL A 272 8.89 10.75 1.80
N ASP A 273 8.80 11.80 2.62
CA ASP A 273 8.96 13.16 2.12
C ASP A 273 10.46 13.50 1.98
N TYR A 274 10.91 13.73 0.74
CA TYR A 274 12.25 14.24 0.45
C TYR A 274 12.28 15.78 0.53
N GLU A 275 12.09 16.34 1.73
CA GLU A 275 12.02 17.78 2.07
C GLU A 275 13.12 18.68 1.45
N ASP A 276 14.27 18.10 1.10
CA ASP A 276 15.30 18.79 0.30
C ASP A 276 15.39 18.11 -1.07
N ALA A 277 15.21 18.85 -2.17
CA ALA A 277 15.33 18.33 -3.55
C ALA A 277 16.66 17.61 -3.88
N GLY A 278 17.67 17.72 -3.02
CA GLY A 278 18.90 16.92 -3.12
C GLY A 278 18.77 15.48 -2.61
N GLN A 279 17.64 15.12 -2.01
CA GLN A 279 17.31 13.81 -1.45
C GLN A 279 16.29 13.06 -2.30
N ASN A 280 15.67 13.72 -3.29
CA ASN A 280 14.72 13.11 -4.22
C ASN A 280 15.21 11.77 -4.76
N LEU A 281 14.28 10.84 -4.91
CA LEU A 281 14.55 9.52 -5.47
C LEU A 281 14.82 9.66 -6.96
N ILE A 282 16.08 9.47 -7.37
CA ILE A 282 16.50 9.53 -8.77
C ILE A 282 16.46 8.14 -9.40
N ILE A 283 15.52 7.92 -10.31
CA ILE A 283 15.45 6.74 -11.15
C ILE A 283 16.15 7.01 -12.48
N ASP A 284 17.31 6.38 -12.72
CA ASP A 284 18.10 6.53 -13.94
C ASP A 284 18.47 5.18 -14.60
N ASP A 285 19.06 5.24 -15.80
CA ASP A 285 19.43 4.06 -16.60
C ASP A 285 20.72 3.36 -16.13
N THR A 286 21.34 3.82 -15.04
CA THR A 286 22.63 3.34 -14.53
C THR A 286 22.58 2.73 -13.14
N ASN A 287 21.54 2.99 -12.35
CA ASN A 287 21.48 2.60 -10.95
C ASN A 287 20.52 1.43 -10.70
N ASN A 288 20.85 0.61 -9.71
CA ASN A 288 19.91 -0.33 -9.10
C ASN A 288 19.38 0.34 -7.83
N ASN A 289 18.29 1.09 -7.99
CA ASN A 289 17.72 1.88 -6.91
C ASN A 289 17.01 1.00 -5.90
N GLU A 290 17.06 1.43 -4.64
CA GLU A 290 16.48 0.72 -3.52
C GLU A 290 15.84 1.71 -2.57
N VAL A 291 14.57 1.47 -2.22
CA VAL A 291 13.84 2.20 -1.17
C VAL A 291 13.60 1.21 -0.04
N THR A 292 13.94 1.59 1.20
CA THR A 292 13.75 0.73 2.37
C THR A 292 12.91 1.43 3.43
N PHE A 293 11.79 0.80 3.79
CA PHE A 293 10.92 1.25 4.87
C PHE A 293 11.23 0.56 6.19
N ASN A 294 11.32 1.30 7.29
CA ASN A 294 11.67 0.75 8.59
C ASN A 294 10.54 0.86 9.61
N PHE A 295 10.19 -0.26 10.22
CA PHE A 295 9.34 -0.29 11.41
C PHE A 295 10.21 -0.43 12.68
N ASP A 296 10.39 0.65 13.45
CA ASP A 296 11.13 0.60 14.72
C ASP A 296 10.29 -0.02 15.84
N LEU A 297 10.22 -1.35 15.84
CA LEU A 297 9.49 -2.11 16.87
C LEU A 297 10.13 -1.93 18.26
N ASN A 298 11.43 -1.62 18.37
CA ASN A 298 12.04 -1.32 19.66
C ASN A 298 11.48 -0.02 20.28
N ALA A 299 11.26 1.01 19.47
CA ALA A 299 10.65 2.27 19.89
C ALA A 299 9.18 2.06 20.30
N VAL A 300 8.41 1.34 19.48
CA VAL A 300 7.02 0.94 19.79
C VAL A 300 6.95 0.23 21.14
N VAL A 301 7.75 -0.82 21.31
CA VAL A 301 7.78 -1.63 22.54
C VAL A 301 8.22 -0.81 23.76
N SER A 302 9.08 0.20 23.55
CA SER A 302 9.51 1.09 24.62
C SER A 302 8.46 2.15 25.02
N ALA A 303 7.55 2.49 24.11
CA ALA A 303 6.52 3.51 24.33
C ALA A 303 5.23 2.97 24.94
N VAL A 304 4.97 1.67 24.78
CA VAL A 304 3.71 1.03 25.20
C VAL A 304 3.90 0.19 26.45
N ASN A 305 2.91 0.24 27.36
CA ASN A 305 2.91 -0.59 28.56
C ASN A 305 2.19 -1.92 28.35
N PHE A 306 2.94 -2.96 27.97
CA PHE A 306 2.41 -4.31 27.77
C PHE A 306 2.01 -5.04 29.07
N ASP A 307 2.42 -4.55 30.26
CA ASP A 307 1.97 -5.15 31.53
C ASP A 307 0.46 -4.99 31.77
N ALA A 308 -0.21 -4.13 30.98
CA ALA A 308 -1.65 -3.94 31.03
C ALA A 308 -2.45 -5.05 30.31
N ALA A 309 -1.79 -5.90 29.52
CA ALA A 309 -2.47 -6.93 28.76
C ALA A 309 -3.02 -8.04 29.66
N SER A 310 -4.23 -8.51 29.37
CA SER A 310 -4.88 -9.61 30.09
C SER A 310 -5.47 -10.64 29.14
N ASP A 311 -5.37 -11.92 29.51
CA ASP A 311 -6.25 -12.99 29.00
C ASP A 311 -7.59 -12.87 29.74
N GLY A 312 -8.46 -12.03 29.21
CA GLY A 312 -9.73 -11.66 29.85
C GLY A 312 -10.76 -12.78 29.80
N ASN A 313 -10.71 -13.60 28.75
CA ASN A 313 -11.63 -14.71 28.54
C ASN A 313 -11.16 -16.04 29.19
N GLY A 314 -9.88 -16.15 29.51
CA GLY A 314 -9.25 -17.27 30.21
C GLY A 314 -8.92 -18.49 29.36
N ASP A 315 -8.76 -18.33 28.04
CA ASP A 315 -8.49 -19.44 27.11
C ASP A 315 -7.00 -19.79 26.98
N GLY A 316 -6.12 -18.99 27.60
CA GLY A 316 -4.67 -19.19 27.61
C GLY A 316 -3.92 -18.48 26.48
N THR A 317 -4.59 -17.63 25.70
CA THR A 317 -3.98 -16.69 24.75
C THR A 317 -4.33 -15.27 25.19
N ILE A 318 -3.43 -14.32 24.96
CA ILE A 318 -3.69 -12.90 25.14
C ILE A 318 -4.01 -12.30 23.77
N GLU A 319 -5.25 -11.88 23.54
CA GLU A 319 -5.65 -11.14 22.35
C GLU A 319 -5.61 -9.64 22.60
N ILE A 320 -4.81 -8.92 21.82
CA ILE A 320 -4.73 -7.45 21.84
C ILE A 320 -5.22 -6.93 20.49
N SER A 321 -6.48 -6.49 20.42
CA SER A 321 -7.09 -6.08 19.15
C SER A 321 -8.19 -5.04 19.31
N PRO A 322 -8.65 -4.41 18.21
CA PRO A 322 -9.86 -3.59 18.21
C PRO A 322 -11.08 -4.34 18.75
N VAL A 323 -11.20 -5.64 18.47
CA VAL A 323 -12.22 -6.49 19.08
C VAL A 323 -11.84 -6.81 20.52
N ASP A 324 -12.75 -6.58 21.46
CA ASP A 324 -12.47 -6.60 22.90
C ASP A 324 -12.78 -7.95 23.58
N THR A 325 -12.37 -9.07 22.99
CA THR A 325 -12.57 -10.40 23.59
C THR A 325 -11.94 -10.50 24.99
N ASP A 326 -10.79 -9.86 25.15
CA ASP A 326 -9.93 -9.97 26.33
C ASP A 326 -9.87 -8.71 27.21
N GLY A 327 -10.53 -7.61 26.81
CA GLY A 327 -10.45 -6.34 27.52
C GLY A 327 -9.25 -5.46 27.14
N ASN A 328 -8.56 -5.76 26.03
CA ASN A 328 -7.30 -5.14 25.63
C ASN A 328 -7.44 -4.05 24.53
N ASN A 329 -8.65 -3.66 24.12
CA ASN A 329 -8.83 -2.67 23.03
C ASN A 329 -8.04 -1.35 23.25
N ALA A 330 -8.02 -0.83 24.47
CA ALA A 330 -7.27 0.39 24.79
C ALA A 330 -5.75 0.22 24.60
N LEU A 331 -5.22 -0.98 24.88
CA LEU A 331 -3.82 -1.32 24.65
C LEU A 331 -3.55 -1.48 23.14
N ALA A 332 -4.47 -2.10 22.40
CA ALA A 332 -4.36 -2.23 20.95
C ALA A 332 -4.23 -0.86 20.27
N ASN A 333 -5.01 0.13 20.71
CA ASN A 333 -4.91 1.50 20.20
C ASN A 333 -3.61 2.21 20.61
N GLN A 334 -3.07 1.92 21.79
CA GLN A 334 -1.75 2.44 22.18
C GLN A 334 -0.63 1.87 21.30
N ILE A 335 -0.69 0.57 20.97
CA ILE A 335 0.24 -0.08 20.05
C ILE A 335 0.10 0.52 18.65
N LYS A 336 -1.13 0.67 18.12
CA LYS A 336 -1.38 1.34 16.84
C LYS A 336 -0.69 2.71 16.79
N ASN A 337 -1.03 3.58 17.74
CA ASN A 337 -0.52 4.94 17.74
C ASN A 337 1.02 5.00 17.86
N ALA A 338 1.61 4.07 18.61
CA ALA A 338 3.06 3.97 18.71
C ALA A 338 3.69 3.49 17.39
N ILE A 339 3.08 2.52 16.70
CA ILE A 339 3.56 2.07 15.38
C ILE A 339 3.48 3.21 14.38
N VAL A 340 2.36 3.93 14.30
CA VAL A 340 2.22 5.10 13.43
C VAL A 340 3.28 6.15 13.75
N GLN A 341 3.51 6.41 15.03
CA GLN A 341 4.51 7.39 15.47
C GLN A 341 5.97 7.01 15.13
N PHE A 342 6.32 5.73 15.15
CA PHE A 342 7.70 5.25 15.00
C PHE A 342 7.95 4.47 13.71
N ALA A 343 6.98 4.49 12.80
CA ALA A 343 7.18 4.16 11.41
C ALA A 343 7.87 5.37 10.77
N GLU A 344 9.19 5.43 10.91
CA GLU A 344 10.05 6.41 10.25
C GLU A 344 10.73 5.72 9.06
N LEU A 345 10.81 6.42 7.94
CA LEU A 345 11.65 5.99 6.83
C LEU A 345 13.12 6.32 7.10
N VAL A 346 13.99 5.35 6.83
CA VAL A 346 15.44 5.46 7.03
C VAL A 346 16.05 5.84 5.69
N ASP A 347 16.66 7.03 5.66
CA ASP A 347 17.42 7.58 4.54
C ASP A 347 18.77 6.85 4.31
#